data_AF-A0A084BCE6-F1
#
_entry.id   AF-A0A084BCE6-F1
#
_cell.length_a   1.000
_cell.length_b   1.000
_cell.length_c   1.000
_cell.angle_alpha   90.00
_cell.angle_beta   90.00
_cell.angle_gamma   90.00
#
_symmetry.space_group_name_H-M   'P 1'
#
loop_
_entity.id
_entity.type
_entity.pdbx_description
1 polymer ?
#
loop_
_entity_poly.entity_id
_entity_poly.type
_entity_poly.pdbx_seq_one_letter_code
_entity_poly.pdbx_strand_id
1 'polypeptide(L)'
;MAPSSSNTIFNFLTRENPAVTAAEEGRGNSSSPHYFGPKKLQKWDEFNFALLKEIYEEKLWAEANQTGRSFGNQYISKHDLEIKHEKLTEFLVTKWNMPMVMAALEAVSDSLHPCIWVALVKPDSETTGNQQSDFKGAGSKHKPKSKPKNKKQRQFLPDASAISLCGPCKLRDVQSFYKTSERLPKEYKPSFKWSSAQVDRLTDAKGFWVASKKNRDAGLPIKQAYTYSVSNGCRYGFILTTQEVFIFRVRPLNGPGAGSIQPGSDMDKRRLTREMKKRGLMEWVAVPWDVHRASAEERFEKLTVNLALWFLHILAGNSHGLDWNYRRLRDEVLVQQPCPPMEEPTPHPASPVTDEDDVDTRPESSFLLTPSRKRPADEEVQDCPNYSFRMEPRLPTHDSKDPDYLQDRSDTERDDSDEEAEDMDDLFPDGVQLRKRNEPRSMRNIDTRSTMGRKRTKRVAATSE
;
A
#
# COMPACT_ATOMS: atom_id res chain seq x y z
N MET A 1 25.69 -11.39 -22.59
CA MET A 1 26.45 -11.48 -21.32
C MET A 1 25.44 -11.64 -20.20
N ALA A 2 25.66 -12.59 -19.28
CA ALA A 2 24.79 -12.71 -18.11
C ALA A 2 24.98 -11.47 -17.22
N PRO A 3 23.89 -10.85 -16.71
CA PRO A 3 24.01 -9.71 -15.82
C PRO A 3 24.75 -10.14 -14.54
N SER A 4 25.77 -9.37 -14.17
CA SER A 4 26.54 -9.57 -12.93
C SER A 4 25.59 -9.54 -11.72
N SER A 5 25.76 -10.48 -10.80
CA SER A 5 25.02 -10.48 -9.52
C SER A 5 25.24 -9.13 -8.81
N SER A 6 24.16 -8.51 -8.33
CA SER A 6 24.27 -7.27 -7.55
C SER A 6 24.64 -7.63 -6.12
N ASN A 7 25.72 -7.02 -5.61
CA ASN A 7 26.25 -7.35 -4.28
C ASN A 7 25.70 -6.46 -3.15
N THR A 8 24.85 -5.47 -3.48
CA THR A 8 24.21 -4.54 -2.53
C THR A 8 22.73 -4.35 -2.88
N ILE A 9 21.89 -4.01 -1.89
CA ILE A 9 20.46 -3.68 -2.13
C ILE A 9 20.36 -2.50 -3.08
N PHE A 10 21.18 -1.47 -2.88
CA PHE A 10 21.18 -0.27 -3.70
C PHE A 10 21.36 -0.62 -5.18
N ASN A 11 22.43 -1.37 -5.51
CA ASN A 11 22.70 -1.78 -6.89
C ASN A 11 21.59 -2.67 -7.46
N PHE A 12 20.97 -3.50 -6.62
CA PHE A 12 19.89 -4.38 -7.04
C PHE A 12 18.60 -3.61 -7.36
N LEU A 13 18.21 -2.66 -6.52
CA LEU A 13 16.97 -1.88 -6.68
C LEU A 13 17.10 -0.71 -7.67
N THR A 14 18.31 -0.29 -8.04
CA THR A 14 18.54 0.74 -9.06
C THR A 14 18.70 0.20 -10.48
N ARG A 15 18.50 -1.11 -10.70
CA ARG A 15 18.53 -1.73 -12.03
C ARG A 15 17.45 -1.14 -12.93
N GLU A 16 17.71 -1.15 -14.24
CA GLU A 16 16.74 -0.77 -15.26
C GLU A 16 15.47 -1.64 -15.16
N ASN A 17 14.31 -0.98 -15.17
CA ASN A 17 13.04 -1.69 -15.29
C ASN A 17 12.82 -2.11 -16.75
N PRO A 18 12.11 -3.21 -17.02
CA PRO A 18 11.88 -3.65 -18.38
C PRO A 18 11.09 -2.59 -19.14
N ALA A 19 11.42 -2.41 -20.43
CA ALA A 19 10.65 -1.59 -21.32
C ALA A 19 9.27 -2.21 -21.53
N VAL A 20 8.22 -1.46 -21.25
CA VAL A 20 6.83 -1.93 -21.33
C VAL A 20 6.17 -1.31 -22.56
N THR A 21 5.55 -2.15 -23.39
CA THR A 21 4.69 -1.69 -24.48
C THR A 21 3.25 -1.67 -24.00
N ALA A 22 2.66 -0.49 -23.95
CA ALA A 22 1.27 -0.30 -23.55
C ALA A 22 0.40 -0.10 -24.80
N ALA A 23 -0.59 -0.96 -25.00
CA ALA A 23 -1.59 -0.78 -26.05
C ALA A 23 -2.79 -0.01 -25.48
N GLU A 24 -3.29 0.97 -26.22
CA GLU A 24 -4.50 1.70 -25.83
C GLU A 24 -5.74 0.82 -26.05
N GLU A 25 -6.06 0.00 -25.06
CA GLU A 25 -7.28 -0.77 -25.03
C GLU A 25 -7.90 -0.67 -23.64
N GLY A 26 -9.05 -0.02 -23.50
CA GLY A 26 -9.62 0.07 -22.16
C GLY A 26 -10.97 0.74 -22.01
N ARG A 27 -11.85 0.04 -21.31
CA ARG A 27 -13.01 0.61 -20.62
C ARG A 27 -12.53 1.53 -19.48
N GLY A 28 -13.37 2.51 -19.13
CA GLY A 28 -13.10 3.51 -18.08
C GLY A 28 -12.77 2.93 -16.70
N ASN A 29 -12.35 3.82 -15.80
CA ASN A 29 -12.01 3.46 -14.42
C ASN A 29 -13.25 2.99 -13.63
N SER A 30 -13.05 2.09 -12.67
CA SER A 30 -14.12 1.69 -11.75
C SER A 30 -14.66 2.88 -10.98
N SER A 31 -15.90 3.28 -11.25
CA SER A 31 -16.58 4.32 -10.49
C SER A 31 -17.35 3.71 -9.32
N SER A 32 -17.07 4.16 -8.09
CA SER A 32 -17.92 3.89 -6.93
C SER A 32 -18.34 5.22 -6.30
N PRO A 33 -19.64 5.44 -6.06
CA PRO A 33 -20.12 6.66 -5.40
C PRO A 33 -19.65 6.77 -3.94
N HIS A 34 -19.11 5.67 -3.39
CA HIS A 34 -18.62 5.62 -2.02
C HIS A 34 -17.15 6.01 -1.88
N TYR A 35 -16.42 6.18 -2.98
CA TYR A 35 -15.06 6.70 -2.92
C TYR A 35 -15.07 8.18 -2.53
N PHE A 36 -14.32 8.51 -1.50
CA PHE A 36 -14.07 9.88 -1.09
C PHE A 36 -12.62 10.26 -1.39
N GLY A 37 -12.38 11.54 -1.68
CA GLY A 37 -11.05 12.05 -1.99
C GLY A 37 -10.49 12.91 -0.87
N PRO A 38 -9.17 13.20 -0.90
CA PRO A 38 -8.60 14.23 -0.05
C PRO A 38 -9.24 15.59 -0.41
N LYS A 39 -9.29 16.52 0.53
CA LYS A 39 -9.72 17.91 0.25
C LYS A 39 -8.66 18.67 -0.54
N LYS A 40 -7.39 18.36 -0.31
CA LYS A 40 -6.22 18.99 -0.95
C LYS A 40 -5.20 17.92 -1.38
N LEU A 41 -4.58 18.12 -2.52
CA LEU A 41 -3.42 17.39 -3.04
C LEU A 41 -2.21 18.32 -3.05
N GLN A 42 -1.03 17.83 -2.66
CA GLN A 42 0.19 18.64 -2.64
C GLN A 42 1.39 17.78 -3.00
N LYS A 43 2.42 18.36 -3.63
CA LYS A 43 3.70 17.67 -3.83
C LYS A 43 4.35 17.33 -2.47
N TRP A 44 4.98 16.17 -2.40
CA TRP A 44 5.66 15.65 -1.22
C TRP A 44 7.18 15.81 -1.36
N ASP A 45 7.64 17.04 -1.21
CA ASP A 45 9.04 17.39 -1.50
C ASP A 45 10.04 16.71 -0.54
N GLU A 46 9.60 16.30 0.65
CA GLU A 46 10.42 15.57 1.63
C GLU A 46 10.83 14.16 1.14
N PHE A 47 9.98 13.46 0.38
CA PHE A 47 10.25 12.08 -0.04
C PHE A 47 11.14 12.07 -1.28
N ASN A 48 12.45 12.07 -1.06
CA ASN A 48 13.46 12.17 -2.11
C ASN A 48 14.72 11.36 -1.76
N PHE A 49 15.71 11.38 -2.66
CA PHE A 49 16.96 10.62 -2.50
C PHE A 49 17.84 11.11 -1.34
N ALA A 50 17.86 12.42 -1.08
CA ALA A 50 18.64 12.98 0.03
C ALA A 50 18.11 12.50 1.37
N LEU A 51 16.78 12.48 1.54
CA LEU A 51 16.17 11.91 2.74
C LEU A 51 16.55 10.44 2.96
N LEU A 52 16.60 9.63 1.90
CA LEU A 52 16.99 8.22 2.00
C LEU A 52 18.39 8.06 2.61
N LYS A 53 19.30 9.03 2.38
CA LYS A 53 20.64 9.07 2.97
C LYS A 53 20.65 9.46 4.43
N GLU A 54 19.76 10.36 4.83
CA GLU A 54 19.77 11.00 6.16
C GLU A 54 18.89 10.29 7.20
N ILE A 55 17.77 9.68 6.77
CA ILE A 55 16.76 9.14 7.67
C ILE A 55 17.28 7.98 8.52
N TYR A 56 16.75 7.85 9.74
CA TYR A 56 17.16 6.84 10.72
C TYR A 56 18.65 6.85 11.03
N GLU A 57 19.22 8.05 11.18
CA GLU A 57 20.66 8.24 11.47
C GLU A 57 21.53 7.51 10.43
N GLU A 58 21.17 7.67 9.16
CA GLU A 58 21.84 7.06 7.99
C GLU A 58 21.78 5.53 7.93
N LYS A 59 21.12 4.86 8.89
CA LYS A 59 21.04 3.39 8.95
C LYS A 59 20.43 2.80 7.70
N LEU A 60 19.41 3.46 7.13
CA LEU A 60 18.78 3.03 5.88
C LEU A 60 19.78 2.96 4.72
N TRP A 61 20.63 3.98 4.61
CA TRP A 61 21.65 4.07 3.56
C TRP A 61 22.80 3.09 3.77
N ALA A 62 23.23 2.92 5.01
CA ALA A 62 24.24 1.92 5.38
C ALA A 62 23.77 0.50 4.99
N GLU A 63 22.53 0.16 5.33
CA GLU A 63 21.91 -1.12 4.96
C GLU A 63 21.76 -1.30 3.46
N ALA A 64 21.38 -0.24 2.73
CA ALA A 64 21.25 -0.31 1.28
C ALA A 64 22.59 -0.63 0.59
N ASN A 65 23.70 -0.15 1.15
CA ASN A 65 25.05 -0.29 0.58
C ASN A 65 25.85 -1.46 1.17
N GLN A 66 25.29 -2.23 2.11
CA GLN A 66 25.98 -3.38 2.68
C GLN A 66 26.32 -4.39 1.57
N THR A 67 27.60 -4.78 1.52
CA THR A 67 28.15 -5.76 0.57
C THR A 67 27.97 -7.19 1.06
N GLY A 68 28.18 -8.16 0.17
CA GLY A 68 28.16 -9.60 0.51
C GLY A 68 26.76 -10.23 0.43
N ARG A 69 25.77 -9.49 -0.06
CA ARG A 69 24.44 -10.02 -0.35
C ARG A 69 24.41 -10.56 -1.77
N SER A 70 23.69 -11.65 -2.00
CA SER A 70 23.47 -12.20 -3.33
C SER A 70 22.00 -12.05 -3.69
N PHE A 71 21.72 -11.25 -4.72
CA PHE A 71 20.36 -11.11 -5.26
C PHE A 71 20.25 -11.84 -6.59
N GLY A 72 19.22 -12.70 -6.69
CA GLY A 72 18.92 -13.42 -7.91
C GLY A 72 18.61 -12.49 -9.09
N ASN A 73 18.91 -12.95 -10.30
CA ASN A 73 18.48 -12.25 -11.50
C ASN A 73 16.99 -12.47 -11.72
N GLN A 74 16.26 -11.36 -11.86
CA GLN A 74 14.84 -11.40 -12.21
C GLN A 74 14.71 -11.50 -13.72
N TYR A 75 13.83 -12.39 -14.17
CA TYR A 75 13.52 -12.59 -15.57
C TYR A 75 12.03 -12.40 -15.78
N ILE A 76 11.69 -11.64 -16.82
CA ILE A 76 10.32 -11.45 -17.27
C ILE A 76 10.25 -11.75 -18.77
N SER A 77 9.22 -12.50 -19.18
CA SER A 77 9.07 -12.87 -20.58
C SER A 77 8.61 -11.66 -21.41
N LYS A 78 8.95 -11.62 -22.70
CA LYS A 78 8.52 -10.53 -23.60
C LYS A 78 7.00 -10.40 -23.67
N HIS A 79 6.27 -11.51 -23.61
CA HIS A 79 4.81 -11.52 -23.62
C HIS A 79 4.21 -10.81 -22.39
N ASP A 80 4.90 -10.84 -21.25
CA ASP A 80 4.46 -10.18 -20.02
C ASP A 80 4.69 -8.66 -20.04
N LEU A 81 5.39 -8.15 -21.07
CA LEU A 81 5.68 -6.72 -21.27
C LEU A 81 4.67 -6.02 -22.19
N GLU A 82 3.72 -6.76 -22.76
CA GLU A 82 2.61 -6.22 -23.54
C GLU A 82 1.40 -5.94 -22.63
N ILE A 83 1.24 -4.69 -22.20
CA ILE A 83 0.18 -4.32 -21.25
C ILE A 83 -1.02 -3.77 -21.99
N LYS A 84 -2.09 -4.57 -22.02
CA LYS A 84 -3.38 -4.24 -22.65
C LYS A 84 -4.47 -3.90 -21.65
N HIS A 85 -4.32 -4.26 -20.38
CA HIS A 85 -5.32 -4.00 -19.34
C HIS A 85 -4.76 -4.11 -17.92
N GLU A 86 -5.54 -3.69 -16.92
CA GLU A 86 -5.16 -3.64 -15.50
C GLU A 86 -4.61 -4.97 -14.96
N LYS A 87 -5.23 -6.11 -15.30
CA LYS A 87 -4.75 -7.43 -14.84
C LYS A 87 -3.33 -7.77 -15.34
N LEU A 88 -2.92 -7.28 -16.52
CA LEU A 88 -1.55 -7.48 -17.01
C LEU A 88 -0.58 -6.54 -16.30
N THR A 89 -1.03 -5.33 -15.91
CA THR A 89 -0.23 -4.44 -15.04
C THR A 89 0.02 -5.10 -13.69
N GLU A 90 -1.02 -5.63 -13.05
CA GLU A 90 -0.91 -6.40 -11.80
C GLU A 90 0.08 -7.57 -11.94
N PHE A 91 0.03 -8.29 -13.06
CA PHE A 91 0.92 -9.41 -13.34
C PHE A 91 2.38 -8.98 -13.53
N LEU A 92 2.64 -7.93 -14.30
CA LEU A 92 3.98 -7.33 -14.45
C LEU A 92 4.55 -6.95 -13.08
N VAL A 93 3.77 -6.24 -12.27
CA VAL A 93 4.19 -5.81 -10.93
C VAL A 93 4.51 -7.02 -10.03
N THR A 94 3.66 -8.04 -10.07
CA THR A 94 3.81 -9.26 -9.26
C THR A 94 5.01 -10.10 -9.71
N LYS A 95 5.36 -10.09 -10.99
CA LYS A 95 6.53 -10.83 -11.52
C LYS A 95 7.84 -10.06 -11.45
N TRP A 96 7.81 -8.73 -11.49
CA TRP A 96 9.02 -7.91 -11.57
C TRP A 96 9.28 -7.13 -10.28
N ASN A 97 8.45 -6.13 -9.97
CA ASN A 97 8.71 -5.23 -8.85
C ASN A 97 8.61 -5.94 -7.51
N MET A 98 7.57 -6.76 -7.31
CA MET A 98 7.32 -7.41 -6.03
C MET A 98 8.48 -8.34 -5.61
N PRO A 99 9.00 -9.27 -6.45
CA PRO A 99 10.14 -10.11 -6.07
C PRO A 99 11.41 -9.32 -5.77
N MET A 100 11.68 -8.25 -6.52
CA MET A 100 12.83 -7.38 -6.25
C MET A 100 12.72 -6.68 -4.90
N VAL A 101 11.59 -6.02 -4.66
CA VAL A 101 11.35 -5.30 -3.41
C VAL A 101 11.36 -6.29 -2.24
N MET A 102 10.70 -7.43 -2.35
CA MET A 102 10.62 -8.46 -1.31
C MET A 102 11.99 -9.02 -0.93
N ALA A 103 12.84 -9.38 -1.90
CA ALA A 103 14.19 -9.87 -1.60
C ALA A 103 15.02 -8.82 -0.85
N ALA A 104 14.86 -7.53 -1.18
CA ALA A 104 15.52 -6.46 -0.47
C ALA A 104 14.93 -6.16 0.92
N LEU A 105 13.62 -6.36 1.12
CA LEU A 105 12.97 -6.20 2.43
C LEU A 105 13.34 -7.33 3.39
N GLU A 106 13.45 -8.56 2.88
CA GLU A 106 13.90 -9.73 3.65
C GLU A 106 15.32 -9.53 4.20
N ALA A 107 16.22 -8.98 3.38
CA ALA A 107 17.59 -8.69 3.80
C ALA A 107 17.72 -7.65 4.94
N VAL A 108 16.66 -6.92 5.27
CA VAL A 108 16.63 -5.90 6.34
C VAL A 108 15.47 -6.10 7.32
N SER A 109 14.85 -7.28 7.33
CA SER A 109 13.68 -7.57 8.18
C SER A 109 13.96 -7.30 9.66
N ASP A 110 15.16 -7.69 10.08
CA ASP A 110 15.58 -7.70 11.48
C ASP A 110 16.09 -6.33 11.94
N SER A 111 16.61 -5.51 11.03
CA SER A 111 17.25 -4.23 11.38
C SER A 111 16.37 -3.01 11.11
N LEU A 112 15.47 -3.07 10.13
CA LEU A 112 14.66 -1.92 9.68
C LEU A 112 13.15 -2.14 9.79
N HIS A 113 12.70 -3.34 10.18
CA HIS A 113 11.31 -3.68 10.48
C HIS A 113 10.28 -3.27 9.40
N PRO A 114 10.52 -3.60 8.11
CA PRO A 114 9.60 -3.26 7.04
C PRO A 114 8.24 -3.94 7.18
N CYS A 115 7.23 -3.37 6.53
CA CYS A 115 6.04 -4.13 6.18
C CYS A 115 6.29 -4.92 4.89
N ILE A 116 5.76 -6.14 4.81
CA ILE A 116 5.99 -7.07 3.71
C ILE A 116 4.87 -6.99 2.69
N TRP A 117 5.23 -7.00 1.41
CA TRP A 117 4.28 -7.00 0.30
C TRP A 117 3.60 -8.37 0.18
N VAL A 118 2.27 -8.39 0.22
CA VAL A 118 1.48 -9.61 0.03
C VAL A 118 0.51 -9.40 -1.13
N ALA A 119 0.56 -10.29 -2.11
CA ALA A 119 -0.43 -10.35 -3.18
C ALA A 119 -1.76 -10.84 -2.58
N LEU A 120 -2.85 -10.11 -2.83
CA LEU A 120 -4.16 -10.53 -2.37
C LEU A 120 -4.67 -11.66 -3.25
N VAL A 121 -4.77 -12.86 -2.68
CA VAL A 121 -5.52 -13.93 -3.29
C VAL A 121 -6.99 -13.54 -3.18
N LYS A 122 -7.56 -13.03 -4.28
CA LYS A 122 -9.01 -12.85 -4.38
C LYS A 122 -9.59 -14.25 -4.16
N PRO A 123 -10.39 -14.49 -3.10
CA PRO A 123 -11.03 -15.78 -2.93
C PRO A 123 -11.79 -16.01 -4.22
N ASP A 124 -11.38 -17.04 -4.97
CA ASP A 124 -12.02 -17.39 -6.24
C ASP A 124 -13.51 -17.34 -5.95
N SER A 125 -14.19 -16.38 -6.59
CA SER A 125 -15.59 -16.10 -6.32
C SER A 125 -16.29 -17.41 -6.62
N GLU A 126 -16.55 -18.22 -5.58
CA GLU A 126 -16.82 -19.66 -5.69
C GLU A 126 -17.63 -19.83 -6.94
N THR A 127 -16.97 -20.30 -8.01
CA THR A 127 -17.61 -20.50 -9.30
C THR A 127 -18.71 -21.45 -8.91
N THR A 128 -19.90 -20.89 -8.76
CA THR A 128 -21.00 -21.56 -8.10
C THR A 128 -21.34 -22.57 -9.15
N GLY A 129 -20.71 -23.74 -9.02
CA GLY A 129 -20.82 -24.80 -9.98
C GLY A 129 -22.31 -24.97 -10.09
N ASN A 130 -22.84 -24.71 -11.29
CA ASN A 130 -24.18 -25.08 -11.66
C ASN A 130 -24.24 -26.61 -11.50
N GLN A 131 -24.33 -27.10 -10.26
CA GLN A 131 -25.06 -28.31 -9.97
C GLN A 131 -26.51 -27.92 -10.18
N GLN A 132 -26.86 -27.93 -11.46
CA GLN A 132 -28.18 -27.92 -11.99
C GLN A 132 -28.84 -29.18 -11.42
N SER A 133 -29.40 -29.06 -10.22
CA SER A 133 -30.22 -30.11 -9.66
C SER A 133 -31.52 -30.11 -10.45
N ASP A 134 -31.61 -31.06 -11.38
CA ASP A 134 -32.83 -31.42 -12.12
C ASP A 134 -33.90 -31.97 -11.15
N PHE A 135 -34.42 -31.12 -10.27
CA PHE A 135 -35.65 -31.42 -9.55
C PHE A 135 -36.84 -30.81 -10.29
N LYS A 136 -37.32 -31.56 -11.29
CA LYS A 136 -38.68 -31.45 -11.82
C LYS A 136 -39.67 -31.89 -10.73
N GLY A 137 -39.97 -31.00 -9.79
CA GLY A 137 -41.04 -31.16 -8.81
C GLY A 137 -42.14 -30.15 -9.06
N ALA A 138 -43.23 -30.58 -9.71
CA ALA A 138 -44.41 -29.77 -9.90
C ALA A 138 -45.14 -29.52 -8.58
N GLY A 139 -45.46 -28.26 -8.30
CA GLY A 139 -46.52 -27.88 -7.37
C GLY A 139 -46.06 -27.35 -6.01
N SER A 140 -45.96 -26.02 -5.88
CA SER A 140 -46.56 -25.29 -4.76
C SER A 140 -46.38 -23.78 -4.96
N LYS A 141 -47.50 -23.07 -5.17
CA LYS A 141 -47.54 -21.61 -5.33
C LYS A 141 -47.54 -20.93 -3.96
N HIS A 142 -46.40 -20.89 -3.29
CA HIS A 142 -46.17 -19.92 -2.23
C HIS A 142 -44.83 -19.23 -2.46
N LYS A 143 -44.85 -17.96 -2.86
CA LYS A 143 -43.65 -17.10 -2.89
C LYS A 143 -43.33 -16.72 -1.44
N PRO A 144 -42.29 -17.29 -0.79
CA PRO A 144 -41.88 -16.80 0.51
C PRO A 144 -41.38 -15.36 0.32
N LYS A 145 -41.93 -14.42 1.10
CA LYS A 145 -41.39 -13.06 1.22
C LYS A 145 -39.98 -13.17 1.79
N SER A 146 -38.97 -13.28 0.94
CA SER A 146 -37.58 -13.33 1.34
C SER A 146 -37.24 -12.01 2.02
N LYS A 147 -36.90 -12.07 3.31
CA LYS A 147 -36.42 -10.91 4.07
C LYS A 147 -35.30 -10.21 3.28
N PRO A 148 -35.27 -8.87 3.23
CA PRO A 148 -34.21 -8.14 2.55
C PRO A 148 -32.88 -8.59 3.15
N LYS A 149 -32.09 -9.33 2.36
CA LYS A 149 -30.73 -9.70 2.75
C LYS A 149 -29.98 -8.39 2.94
N ASN A 150 -29.57 -8.10 4.17
CA ASN A 150 -28.66 -6.99 4.47
C ASN A 150 -27.46 -7.16 3.55
N LYS A 151 -27.38 -6.36 2.48
CA LYS A 151 -26.24 -6.35 1.58
C LYS A 151 -25.06 -5.95 2.43
N LYS A 152 -24.20 -6.92 2.77
CA LYS A 152 -22.95 -6.65 3.48
C LYS A 152 -22.25 -5.53 2.72
N GLN A 153 -21.99 -4.43 3.40
CA GLN A 153 -21.30 -3.29 2.84
C GLN A 153 -20.00 -3.82 2.23
N ARG A 154 -19.86 -3.69 0.90
CA ARG A 154 -18.67 -4.18 0.20
C ARG A 154 -17.46 -3.49 0.83
N GLN A 155 -16.53 -4.29 1.35
CA GLN A 155 -15.30 -3.77 1.90
C GLN A 155 -14.46 -3.21 0.75
N PHE A 156 -13.89 -2.03 0.97
CA PHE A 156 -12.94 -1.40 0.06
C PHE A 156 -11.59 -2.10 0.24
N LEU A 157 -11.22 -2.93 -0.72
CA LEU A 157 -9.96 -3.68 -0.68
C LEU A 157 -8.98 -3.10 -1.72
N PRO A 158 -7.72 -2.86 -1.35
CA PRO A 158 -6.67 -2.54 -2.32
C PRO A 158 -6.40 -3.73 -3.25
N ASP A 159 -5.60 -3.51 -4.30
CA ASP A 159 -5.17 -4.60 -5.21
C ASP A 159 -4.15 -5.54 -4.54
N ALA A 160 -3.37 -5.01 -3.60
CA ALA A 160 -2.44 -5.77 -2.79
C ALA A 160 -2.23 -5.15 -1.42
N SER A 161 -1.73 -5.96 -0.48
CA SER A 161 -1.61 -5.60 0.93
C SER A 161 -0.16 -5.48 1.39
N ALA A 162 0.07 -4.75 2.48
CA ALA A 162 1.26 -4.93 3.29
C ALA A 162 0.94 -5.23 4.74
N ILE A 163 1.73 -6.12 5.32
CA ILE A 163 1.54 -6.64 6.66
C ILE A 163 2.83 -6.51 7.49
N SER A 164 2.71 -6.53 8.81
CA SER A 164 3.87 -6.58 9.71
C SER A 164 4.50 -7.97 9.72
N LEU A 165 5.83 -8.06 9.78
CA LEU A 165 6.52 -9.28 10.21
C LEU A 165 6.73 -9.37 11.72
N CYS A 166 6.37 -8.34 12.51
CA CYS A 166 6.61 -8.38 13.96
C CYS A 166 5.90 -9.56 14.64
N GLY A 167 6.69 -10.57 14.98
CA GLY A 167 6.35 -11.73 15.78
C GLY A 167 7.07 -12.99 15.27
N PRO A 168 7.30 -14.01 16.12
CA PRO A 168 7.84 -15.31 15.71
C PRO A 168 6.87 -16.13 14.83
N CYS A 169 5.88 -15.47 14.21
CA CYS A 169 4.98 -16.05 13.22
C CYS A 169 5.80 -16.41 11.99
N LYS A 170 6.41 -17.60 12.02
CA LYS A 170 7.01 -18.24 10.87
C LYS A 170 6.02 -18.11 9.71
N LEU A 171 6.52 -17.68 8.55
CA LEU A 171 5.81 -17.40 7.28
C LEU A 171 4.85 -18.53 6.80
N ARG A 172 4.79 -19.67 7.50
CA ARG A 172 4.08 -20.89 7.12
C ARG A 172 2.56 -20.82 7.33
N ASP A 173 2.04 -19.90 8.14
CA ASP A 173 0.59 -19.83 8.42
C ASP A 173 -0.15 -18.77 7.60
N VAL A 174 -0.09 -18.93 6.25
CA VAL A 174 -0.62 -18.01 5.24
C VAL A 174 -2.12 -17.70 5.42
N GLN A 175 -2.89 -18.59 6.07
CA GLN A 175 -4.33 -18.38 6.29
C GLN A 175 -4.68 -17.44 7.45
N SER A 176 -3.80 -17.23 8.44
CA SER A 176 -4.11 -16.29 9.55
C SER A 176 -3.94 -14.82 9.15
N PHE A 177 -3.24 -14.55 8.04
CA PHE A 177 -2.89 -13.20 7.59
C PHE A 177 -4.09 -12.35 7.18
N TYR A 178 -5.25 -12.93 6.86
CA TYR A 178 -6.45 -12.16 6.52
C TYR A 178 -7.04 -11.35 7.69
N LYS A 179 -6.59 -11.61 8.93
CA LYS A 179 -6.90 -10.75 10.09
C LYS A 179 -5.86 -9.65 10.35
N THR A 180 -4.74 -9.68 9.63
CA THR A 180 -3.68 -8.68 9.84
C THR A 180 -4.12 -7.34 9.27
N SER A 181 -3.79 -6.28 10.00
CA SER A 181 -4.07 -4.90 9.61
C SER A 181 -3.24 -4.55 8.38
N GLU A 182 -3.91 -4.24 7.26
CA GLU A 182 -3.31 -3.55 6.12
C GLU A 182 -2.47 -2.36 6.61
N ARG A 183 -1.28 -2.17 6.02
CA ARG A 183 -0.35 -1.08 6.40
C ARG A 183 0.05 -0.18 5.23
N LEU A 184 -0.08 -0.64 3.99
CA LEU A 184 0.37 0.09 2.82
C LEU A 184 -0.51 -0.30 1.62
N PRO A 185 -1.68 0.34 1.47
CA PRO A 185 -2.58 0.10 0.34
C PRO A 185 -1.90 0.37 -1.00
N LYS A 186 -2.18 -0.51 -1.97
CA LYS A 186 -1.58 -0.50 -3.30
C LYS A 186 -2.69 -0.53 -4.34
N GLU A 187 -2.50 0.24 -5.40
CA GLU A 187 -3.37 0.26 -6.56
C GLU A 187 -2.52 0.07 -7.82
N TYR A 188 -3.01 -0.72 -8.77
CA TYR A 188 -2.36 -0.92 -10.06
C TYR A 188 -3.19 -0.30 -11.17
N LYS A 189 -2.53 0.50 -12.02
CA LYS A 189 -3.18 1.14 -13.17
C LYS A 189 -2.25 1.11 -14.38
N PRO A 190 -2.73 0.72 -15.57
CA PRO A 190 -1.93 0.91 -16.76
C PRO A 190 -1.77 2.41 -17.04
N SER A 191 -0.61 2.81 -17.57
CA SER A 191 -0.28 4.22 -17.79
C SER A 191 -1.23 4.94 -18.75
N PHE A 192 -1.77 4.23 -19.74
CA PHE A 192 -2.76 4.80 -20.67
C PHE A 192 -4.09 5.14 -19.99
N LYS A 193 -4.43 4.53 -18.84
CA LYS A 193 -5.62 4.90 -18.07
C LYS A 193 -5.38 6.07 -17.13
N TRP A 194 -4.19 6.14 -16.55
CA TRP A 194 -3.89 7.13 -15.53
C TRP A 194 -2.39 7.41 -15.40
N SER A 195 -2.06 8.68 -15.23
CA SER A 195 -0.73 9.15 -14.87
C SER A 195 -0.81 10.39 -13.97
N SER A 196 0.26 10.65 -13.23
CA SER A 196 0.42 11.76 -12.30
C SER A 196 0.39 13.13 -13.00
N ALA A 197 0.70 13.18 -14.30
CA ALA A 197 0.56 14.37 -15.13
C ALA A 197 -0.90 14.89 -15.19
N GLN A 198 -1.88 14.03 -14.88
CA GLN A 198 -3.27 14.43 -14.78
C GLN A 198 -3.57 15.24 -13.50
N VAL A 199 -2.75 15.15 -12.46
CA VAL A 199 -3.01 15.80 -11.15
C VAL A 199 -3.08 17.31 -11.28
N ASP A 200 -2.16 17.93 -12.01
CA ASP A 200 -2.13 19.39 -12.21
C ASP A 200 -3.37 19.88 -12.97
N ARG A 201 -4.02 19.00 -13.75
CA ARG A 201 -5.28 19.33 -14.43
C ARG A 201 -6.49 19.24 -13.50
N LEU A 202 -6.39 18.53 -12.37
CA LEU A 202 -7.47 18.28 -11.41
C LEU A 202 -7.49 19.31 -10.28
N THR A 203 -6.37 19.99 -10.03
CA THR A 203 -6.21 20.91 -8.90
C THR A 203 -5.95 22.34 -9.32
N ASP A 204 -6.28 23.28 -8.45
CA ASP A 204 -5.84 24.67 -8.55
C ASP A 204 -4.37 24.83 -8.10
N ALA A 205 -3.83 26.05 -8.21
CA ALA A 205 -2.46 26.36 -7.80
C ALA A 205 -2.19 26.16 -6.29
N LYS A 206 -3.24 26.05 -5.47
CA LYS A 206 -3.15 25.78 -4.02
C LYS A 206 -3.33 24.29 -3.70
N GLY A 207 -3.54 23.44 -4.71
CA GLY A 207 -3.73 22.01 -4.58
C GLY A 207 -5.17 21.58 -4.25
N PHE A 208 -6.15 22.48 -4.27
CA PHE A 208 -7.55 22.10 -4.07
C PHE A 208 -8.17 21.60 -5.36
N TRP A 209 -9.08 20.63 -5.27
CA TRP A 209 -9.83 20.15 -6.43
C TRP A 209 -10.59 21.29 -7.12
N VAL A 210 -10.44 21.40 -8.43
CA VAL A 210 -11.29 22.29 -9.25
C VAL A 210 -12.71 21.74 -9.24
N ALA A 211 -13.70 22.56 -8.84
CA ALA A 211 -15.07 22.12 -8.61
C ALA A 211 -15.68 21.40 -9.83
N SER A 212 -15.50 21.96 -11.02
CA SER A 212 -15.96 21.38 -12.30
C SER A 212 -15.29 20.07 -12.70
N LYS A 213 -14.21 19.68 -12.01
CA LYS A 213 -13.40 18.49 -12.33
C LYS A 213 -13.44 17.43 -11.24
N LYS A 214 -14.14 17.69 -10.14
CA LYS A 214 -14.17 16.80 -8.97
C LYS A 214 -14.67 15.40 -9.33
N ASN A 215 -15.55 15.25 -10.32
CA ASN A 215 -16.13 13.96 -10.72
C ASN A 215 -15.52 13.38 -11.99
N ARG A 216 -14.43 13.94 -12.52
CA ARG A 216 -13.75 13.38 -13.69
C ARG A 216 -13.09 12.05 -13.37
N ASP A 217 -13.13 11.13 -14.34
CA ASP A 217 -12.54 9.79 -14.23
C ASP A 217 -11.05 9.79 -13.89
N ALA A 218 -10.32 10.83 -14.32
CA ALA A 218 -8.91 11.04 -14.00
C ALA A 218 -8.62 11.18 -12.50
N GLY A 219 -9.61 11.61 -11.69
CA GLY A 219 -9.48 11.70 -10.24
C GLY A 219 -9.80 10.40 -9.50
N LEU A 220 -10.37 9.40 -10.16
CA LEU A 220 -10.85 8.18 -9.50
C LEU A 220 -9.73 7.36 -8.86
N PRO A 221 -8.57 7.10 -9.51
CA PRO A 221 -7.48 6.34 -8.87
C PRO A 221 -6.98 6.97 -7.57
N ILE A 222 -6.89 8.31 -7.54
CA ILE A 222 -6.50 9.07 -6.34
C ILE A 222 -7.54 8.90 -5.22
N LYS A 223 -8.83 9.05 -5.54
CA LYS A 223 -9.92 8.88 -4.56
C LYS A 223 -9.99 7.45 -4.03
N GLN A 224 -9.78 6.47 -4.90
CA GLN A 224 -9.78 5.06 -4.57
C GLN A 224 -8.64 4.75 -3.59
N ALA A 225 -7.39 5.09 -3.94
CA ALA A 225 -6.22 4.89 -3.08
C ALA A 225 -6.32 5.66 -1.75
N TYR A 226 -6.86 6.89 -1.78
CA TYR A 226 -7.16 7.65 -0.57
C TYR A 226 -8.21 6.96 0.32
N THR A 227 -9.28 6.46 -0.29
CA THR A 227 -10.34 5.74 0.42
C THR A 227 -9.79 4.49 1.10
N TYR A 228 -8.91 3.74 0.45
CA TYR A 228 -8.26 2.56 1.03
C TYR A 228 -7.38 2.95 2.22
N SER A 229 -6.60 4.01 2.09
CA SER A 229 -5.74 4.51 3.16
C SER A 229 -6.56 4.92 4.40
N VAL A 230 -7.59 5.73 4.22
CA VAL A 230 -8.43 6.18 5.33
C VAL A 230 -9.28 5.05 5.94
N SER A 231 -9.76 4.11 5.12
CA SER A 231 -10.59 3.00 5.61
C SER A 231 -9.78 1.97 6.40
N ASN A 232 -8.51 1.76 6.02
CA ASN A 232 -7.59 0.86 6.69
C ASN A 232 -6.73 1.54 7.77
N GLY A 233 -6.92 2.84 8.02
CA GLY A 233 -6.12 3.57 9.00
C GLY A 233 -4.64 3.69 8.63
N CYS A 234 -4.33 3.66 7.33
CA CYS A 234 -2.99 3.76 6.78
C CYS A 234 -2.67 5.20 6.36
N ARG A 235 -1.45 5.63 6.67
CA ARG A 235 -0.85 6.92 6.32
C ARG A 235 -0.22 6.90 4.94
N TYR A 236 0.40 5.80 4.56
CA TYR A 236 1.16 5.67 3.32
C TYR A 236 0.41 4.82 2.31
N GLY A 237 0.66 5.04 1.03
CA GLY A 237 0.18 4.17 -0.05
C GLY A 237 0.81 4.56 -1.38
N PHE A 238 0.50 3.81 -2.42
CA PHE A 238 0.95 4.14 -3.77
C PHE A 238 0.01 3.63 -4.86
N ILE A 239 0.09 4.28 -6.03
CA ILE A 239 -0.49 3.82 -7.29
C ILE A 239 0.69 3.48 -8.20
N LEU A 240 0.81 2.23 -8.63
CA LEU A 240 1.88 1.79 -9.51
C LEU A 240 1.34 1.63 -10.93
N THR A 241 2.05 2.24 -11.87
CA THR A 241 1.74 2.17 -13.30
C THR A 241 2.92 1.65 -14.09
N THR A 242 2.73 1.44 -15.40
CA THR A 242 3.80 1.03 -16.31
C THR A 242 4.75 2.17 -16.71
N GLN A 243 4.52 3.40 -16.23
CA GLN A 243 5.35 4.58 -16.53
C GLN A 243 5.90 5.28 -15.29
N GLU A 244 5.35 5.01 -14.11
CA GLU A 244 5.77 5.63 -12.86
C GLU A 244 5.17 4.91 -11.64
N VAL A 245 5.73 5.19 -10.47
CA VAL A 245 5.04 4.99 -9.19
C VAL A 245 4.64 6.34 -8.59
N PHE A 246 3.35 6.48 -8.29
CA PHE A 246 2.78 7.61 -7.56
C PHE A 246 2.70 7.26 -6.08
N ILE A 247 3.66 7.73 -5.30
CA ILE A 247 3.78 7.48 -3.87
C ILE A 247 3.11 8.63 -3.11
N PHE A 248 2.37 8.31 -2.06
CA PHE A 248 1.71 9.34 -1.26
C PHE A 248 1.71 9.06 0.24
N ARG A 249 1.58 10.14 1.02
CA ARG A 249 1.15 10.10 2.42
C ARG A 249 -0.13 10.91 2.61
N VAL A 250 -0.98 10.48 3.53
CA VAL A 250 -2.23 11.16 3.87
C VAL A 250 -2.21 11.68 5.30
N ARG A 251 -2.80 12.85 5.51
CA ARG A 251 -2.93 13.47 6.84
C ARG A 251 -4.12 14.43 6.93
N PRO A 252 -4.56 14.82 8.14
CA PRO A 252 -5.52 15.90 8.29
C PRO A 252 -4.94 17.23 7.78
N LEU A 253 -5.74 18.03 7.06
CA LEU A 253 -5.30 19.31 6.50
C LEU A 253 -5.02 20.38 7.57
N ASN A 254 -5.76 20.35 8.69
CA ASN A 254 -5.65 21.32 9.78
C ASN A 254 -5.23 20.59 11.08
N GLY A 255 -3.94 20.55 11.37
CA GLY A 255 -3.47 20.43 12.77
C GLY A 255 -3.47 21.84 13.36
N PRO A 256 -3.99 22.15 14.56
CA PRO A 256 -4.47 21.31 15.66
C PRO A 256 -5.94 21.65 16.02
N GLY A 257 -6.91 20.83 15.59
CA GLY A 257 -8.32 20.94 16.03
C GLY A 257 -8.67 19.99 17.19
N ALA A 258 -7.69 19.24 17.68
CA ALA A 258 -7.89 18.24 18.72
C ALA A 258 -8.03 18.93 20.09
N GLY A 259 -9.25 19.37 20.41
CA GLY A 259 -9.63 19.51 21.82
C GLY A 259 -9.26 18.24 22.58
N SER A 260 -8.94 18.39 23.87
CA SER A 260 -8.46 17.36 24.82
C SER A 260 -9.19 16.01 24.71
N ILE A 261 -8.79 15.17 23.76
CA ILE A 261 -9.16 13.75 23.71
C ILE A 261 -7.87 12.99 23.94
N GLN A 262 -7.95 11.94 24.78
CA GLN A 262 -6.82 11.04 24.99
C GLN A 262 -6.41 10.41 23.64
N PRO A 263 -5.17 10.65 23.18
CA PRO A 263 -4.66 10.06 21.95
C PRO A 263 -4.81 8.53 21.97
N GLY A 264 -5.27 7.96 20.87
CA GLY A 264 -5.37 6.51 20.70
C GLY A 264 -6.68 5.85 21.18
N SER A 265 -7.59 6.60 21.83
CA SER A 265 -8.94 6.09 22.14
C SER A 265 -9.73 5.76 20.87
N ASP A 266 -10.67 4.80 20.93
CA ASP A 266 -11.52 4.47 19.78
C ASP A 266 -12.35 5.65 19.28
N MET A 267 -12.76 6.53 20.20
CA MET A 267 -13.43 7.78 19.86
C MET A 267 -12.53 8.74 19.09
N ASP A 268 -11.26 8.83 19.47
CA ASP A 268 -10.25 9.60 18.75
C ASP A 268 -10.03 9.05 17.33
N LYS A 269 -9.86 7.74 17.19
CA LYS A 269 -9.74 7.08 15.87
C LYS A 269 -10.95 7.37 14.98
N ARG A 270 -12.18 7.22 15.49
CA ARG A 270 -13.40 7.54 14.74
C ARG A 270 -13.48 9.02 14.36
N ARG A 271 -13.01 9.92 15.23
CA ARG A 271 -12.95 11.36 14.95
C ARG A 271 -11.92 11.65 13.87
N LEU A 272 -10.73 11.08 13.96
CA LEU A 272 -9.66 11.22 12.97
C LEU A 272 -10.13 10.73 11.60
N THR A 273 -10.74 9.53 11.52
CA THR A 273 -11.31 9.01 10.27
C THR A 273 -12.36 9.96 9.67
N ARG A 274 -13.24 10.56 10.48
CA ARG A 274 -14.23 11.55 10.00
C ARG A 274 -13.56 12.81 9.46
N GLU A 275 -12.54 13.33 10.15
CA GLU A 275 -11.78 14.49 9.67
C GLU A 275 -11.00 14.18 8.40
N MET A 276 -10.39 12.99 8.28
CA MET A 276 -9.74 12.55 7.04
C MET A 276 -10.72 12.50 5.86
N LYS A 277 -11.95 12.03 6.08
CA LYS A 277 -13.00 12.03 5.04
C LYS A 277 -13.44 13.43 4.62
N LYS A 278 -13.44 14.39 5.56
CA LYS A 278 -13.96 15.76 5.33
C LYS A 278 -12.88 16.73 4.82
N ARG A 279 -11.69 16.68 5.41
CA ARG A 279 -10.61 17.66 5.27
C ARG A 279 -9.24 16.98 5.16
N GLY A 280 -9.17 15.87 4.45
CA GLY A 280 -7.93 15.20 4.13
C GLY A 280 -6.95 16.03 3.31
N LEU A 281 -5.66 15.82 3.55
CA LEU A 281 -4.57 16.20 2.66
C LEU A 281 -3.88 14.92 2.19
N MET A 282 -3.58 14.86 0.90
CA MET A 282 -2.67 13.86 0.34
C MET A 282 -1.44 14.60 -0.21
N GLU A 283 -0.27 14.26 0.32
CA GLU A 283 1.02 14.68 -0.19
C GLU A 283 1.57 13.58 -1.09
N TRP A 284 2.05 13.90 -2.29
CA TRP A 284 2.46 12.90 -3.28
C TRP A 284 3.75 13.22 -4.03
N VAL A 285 4.43 12.18 -4.50
CA VAL A 285 5.58 12.25 -5.39
C VAL A 285 5.43 11.19 -6.47
N ALA A 286 5.87 11.51 -7.69
CA ALA A 286 5.91 10.58 -8.81
C ALA A 286 7.36 10.23 -9.12
N VAL A 287 7.66 8.93 -9.19
CA VAL A 287 8.97 8.42 -9.56
C VAL A 287 8.84 7.71 -10.92
N PRO A 288 9.45 8.25 -11.99
CA PRO A 288 9.33 7.68 -13.33
C PRO A 288 9.94 6.27 -13.44
N TRP A 289 9.37 5.46 -14.32
CA TRP A 289 9.74 4.05 -14.55
C TRP A 289 11.11 3.89 -15.22
N ASP A 290 11.46 4.85 -16.09
CA ASP A 290 12.70 4.89 -16.86
C ASP A 290 13.90 5.38 -16.05
N VAL A 291 13.71 5.87 -14.82
CA VAL A 291 14.81 6.27 -13.93
C VAL A 291 15.52 5.03 -13.40
N HIS A 292 16.76 4.85 -13.83
CA HIS A 292 17.64 3.76 -13.41
C HIS A 292 19.10 4.18 -13.43
N ARG A 293 19.95 3.38 -12.79
CA ARG A 293 21.40 3.57 -12.77
C ARG A 293 22.01 2.84 -13.98
N ALA A 294 22.77 3.56 -14.80
CA ALA A 294 23.37 3.00 -16.02
C ALA A 294 24.56 2.08 -15.72
N SER A 295 25.35 2.39 -14.68
CA SER A 295 26.48 1.55 -14.27
C SER A 295 26.72 1.55 -12.76
N ALA A 296 27.36 0.49 -12.25
CA ALA A 296 27.71 0.36 -10.83
C ALA A 296 28.77 1.38 -10.35
N GLU A 297 29.40 2.13 -11.25
CA GLU A 297 30.38 3.19 -10.94
C GLU A 297 29.76 4.59 -10.99
N GLU A 298 28.59 4.73 -11.63
CA GLU A 298 27.92 6.02 -11.79
C GLU A 298 27.47 6.59 -10.44
N ARG A 299 27.74 7.87 -10.18
CA ARG A 299 27.16 8.59 -9.06
C ARG A 299 25.66 8.78 -9.31
N PHE A 300 24.85 7.93 -8.69
CA PHE A 300 23.40 7.94 -8.86
C PHE A 300 22.70 8.61 -7.67
N GLU A 301 21.95 9.69 -7.93
CA GLU A 301 21.30 10.52 -6.90
C GLU A 301 19.79 10.71 -7.11
N LYS A 302 19.13 9.66 -7.61
CA LYS A 302 17.68 9.66 -7.86
C LYS A 302 17.03 8.44 -7.22
N LEU A 303 15.74 8.52 -6.95
CA LEU A 303 14.95 7.35 -6.59
C LEU A 303 14.54 6.62 -7.88
N THR A 304 14.79 5.32 -7.95
CA THR A 304 14.14 4.42 -8.92
C THR A 304 12.81 3.92 -8.34
N VAL A 305 11.94 3.35 -9.18
CA VAL A 305 10.67 2.75 -8.72
C VAL A 305 10.88 1.73 -7.60
N ASN A 306 11.79 0.76 -7.78
CA ASN A 306 11.99 -0.31 -6.80
C ASN A 306 12.64 0.20 -5.52
N LEU A 307 13.58 1.16 -5.61
CA LEU A 307 14.20 1.77 -4.44
C LEU A 307 13.18 2.59 -3.62
N ALA A 308 12.31 3.33 -4.31
CA ALA A 308 11.25 4.12 -3.67
C ALA A 308 10.21 3.23 -2.98
N LEU A 309 9.82 2.10 -3.61
CA LEU A 309 8.91 1.12 -3.02
C LEU A 309 9.53 0.48 -1.77
N TRP A 310 10.79 0.04 -1.85
CA TRP A 310 11.51 -0.52 -0.69
C TRP A 310 11.58 0.47 0.48
N PHE A 311 11.94 1.72 0.20
CA PHE A 311 11.97 2.77 1.22
C PHE A 311 10.58 3.00 1.86
N LEU A 312 9.52 3.08 1.04
CA LEU A 312 8.16 3.29 1.53
C LEU A 312 7.66 2.12 2.41
N HIS A 313 8.03 0.89 2.08
CA HIS A 313 7.72 -0.30 2.88
C HIS A 313 8.39 -0.26 4.26
N ILE A 314 9.60 0.29 4.36
CA ILE A 314 10.28 0.51 5.65
C ILE A 314 9.59 1.62 6.44
N LEU A 315 9.23 2.74 5.82
CA LEU A 315 8.46 3.81 6.48
C LEU A 315 7.13 3.29 7.03
N ALA A 316 6.38 2.52 6.24
CA ALA A 316 5.10 1.95 6.67
C ALA A 316 5.27 0.85 7.73
N GLY A 317 6.36 0.08 7.69
CA GLY A 317 6.72 -0.86 8.74
C GLY A 317 6.82 -0.20 10.12
N ASN A 318 7.43 0.98 10.16
CA ASN A 318 7.71 1.73 11.39
C ASN A 318 6.58 2.71 11.79
N SER A 319 5.84 3.31 10.86
CA SER A 319 4.82 4.32 11.18
C SER A 319 3.67 4.41 10.17
N HIS A 320 2.95 3.31 9.93
CA HIS A 320 1.79 3.32 9.02
C HIS A 320 0.52 4.00 9.56
N GLY A 321 0.37 4.17 10.87
CA GLY A 321 -0.92 4.57 11.46
C GLY A 321 -1.35 6.00 11.08
N LEU A 322 -2.66 6.22 10.98
CA LEU A 322 -3.19 7.58 10.93
C LEU A 322 -2.98 8.32 12.27
N ASP A 323 -2.52 9.57 12.21
CA ASP A 323 -2.30 10.43 13.36
C ASP A 323 -2.76 11.87 13.05
N TRP A 324 -3.06 12.63 14.09
CA TRP A 324 -3.25 14.08 14.03
C TRP A 324 -1.94 14.82 13.76
N ASN A 325 -0.84 14.33 14.33
CA ASN A 325 0.43 15.03 14.40
C ASN A 325 1.54 14.20 13.77
N TYR A 326 1.73 14.37 12.47
CA TYR A 326 2.86 13.77 11.79
C TYR A 326 4.12 14.60 11.99
N ARG A 327 5.20 13.92 12.37
CA ARG A 327 6.55 14.49 12.36
C ARG A 327 7.02 14.64 10.92
N ARG A 328 8.07 15.45 10.71
CA ARG A 328 8.75 15.50 9.41
C ARG A 328 9.40 14.13 9.17
N LEU A 329 9.51 13.71 7.91
CA LEU A 329 10.04 12.37 7.61
C LEU A 329 11.44 12.14 8.18
N ARG A 330 12.32 13.14 8.13
CA ARG A 330 13.68 13.07 8.69
C ARG A 330 13.72 12.86 10.21
N ASP A 331 12.62 13.18 10.90
CA ASP A 331 12.49 13.04 12.35
C ASP A 331 11.78 11.72 12.73
N GLU A 332 11.50 10.84 11.76
CA GLU A 332 10.96 9.51 12.02
C GLU A 332 12.04 8.61 12.62
N VAL A 333 11.60 7.75 13.55
CA VAL A 333 12.46 6.84 14.29
C VAL A 333 12.04 5.42 14.00
N LEU A 334 13.01 4.51 13.97
CA LEU A 334 12.73 3.09 13.88
C LEU A 334 11.98 2.65 15.14
N VAL A 335 10.95 1.83 14.95
CA VAL A 335 10.24 1.21 16.07
C VAL A 335 11.22 0.27 16.74
N GLN A 336 11.46 0.45 18.03
CA GLN A 336 12.15 -0.55 18.81
C GLN A 336 11.26 -1.78 18.85
N GLN A 337 11.66 -2.88 18.20
CA GLN A 337 10.98 -4.15 18.43
C GLN A 337 11.03 -4.39 19.94
N PRO A 338 9.87 -4.65 20.59
CA PRO A 338 9.90 -5.23 21.91
C PRO A 338 10.60 -6.57 21.71
N CYS A 339 11.88 -6.66 22.07
CA CYS A 339 12.50 -7.96 22.24
C CYS A 339 11.53 -8.72 23.16
N PRO A 340 10.91 -9.83 22.71
CA PRO A 340 10.17 -10.66 23.64
C PRO A 340 11.12 -10.86 24.82
N PRO A 341 10.69 -10.57 26.06
CA PRO A 341 11.55 -10.76 27.22
C PRO A 341 12.12 -12.15 27.05
N MET A 342 13.45 -12.21 26.85
CA MET A 342 14.15 -13.46 26.63
C MET A 342 13.67 -14.32 27.79
N GLU A 343 12.89 -15.37 27.52
CA GLU A 343 12.35 -16.21 28.59
C GLU A 343 13.59 -16.64 29.36
N GLU A 344 13.77 -16.02 30.52
CA GLU A 344 14.94 -16.23 31.35
C GLU A 344 14.92 -17.73 31.59
N PRO A 345 15.91 -18.49 31.08
CA PRO A 345 15.83 -19.93 30.97
C PRO A 345 15.41 -20.45 32.33
N THR A 346 14.13 -20.85 32.43
CA THR A 346 13.54 -21.19 33.71
C THR A 346 14.42 -22.31 34.21
N PRO A 347 15.14 -22.13 35.33
CA PRO A 347 16.17 -23.06 35.73
C PRO A 347 15.54 -24.44 35.72
N HIS A 348 15.96 -25.29 34.79
CA HIS A 348 15.43 -26.63 34.68
C HIS A 348 15.63 -27.24 36.07
N PRO A 349 14.55 -27.70 36.75
CA PRO A 349 14.70 -28.35 38.03
C PRO A 349 15.71 -29.47 37.81
N ALA A 350 16.83 -29.40 38.55
CA ALA A 350 17.91 -30.35 38.44
C ALA A 350 17.31 -31.75 38.41
N SER A 351 17.52 -32.47 37.31
CA SER A 351 17.08 -33.85 37.19
C SER A 351 17.65 -34.59 38.41
N PRO A 352 16.81 -35.29 39.20
CA PRO A 352 17.32 -36.04 40.33
C PRO A 352 18.35 -37.03 39.82
N VAL A 353 19.56 -36.92 40.34
CA VAL A 353 20.64 -37.89 40.16
C VAL A 353 20.11 -39.20 40.74
N THR A 354 19.68 -40.10 39.88
CA THR A 354 19.47 -41.50 40.24
C THR A 354 20.84 -42.15 40.25
N ASP A 355 21.44 -42.24 41.43
CA ASP A 355 22.50 -43.19 41.76
C ASP A 355 21.90 -44.59 41.68
N GLU A 356 22.11 -45.28 40.55
CA GLU A 356 21.98 -46.73 40.47
C GLU A 356 23.39 -47.28 40.25
N ASP A 357 24.06 -47.56 41.38
CA ASP A 357 25.09 -48.58 41.47
C ASP A 357 24.48 -49.92 41.04
N ASP A 358 24.97 -50.53 39.96
CA ASP A 358 25.04 -51.98 39.95
C ASP A 358 26.27 -52.49 39.22
N VAL A 359 27.01 -53.28 39.98
CA VAL A 359 28.25 -53.96 39.67
C VAL A 359 27.89 -55.25 38.95
N ASP A 360 28.42 -55.49 37.74
CA ASP A 360 28.68 -56.87 37.34
C ASP A 360 29.87 -57.03 36.41
N THR A 361 30.39 -58.25 36.40
CA THR A 361 31.80 -58.59 36.38
C THR A 361 32.14 -59.38 35.11
N ARG A 362 33.16 -58.93 34.34
CA ARG A 362 34.09 -59.74 33.48
C ARG A 362 33.50 -60.69 32.40
N PRO A 363 34.32 -61.34 31.52
CA PRO A 363 35.74 -61.18 31.20
C PRO A 363 36.09 -61.03 29.70
N GLU A 364 37.38 -60.81 29.50
CA GLU A 364 38.19 -60.79 28.28
C GLU A 364 37.76 -61.70 27.11
N SER A 365 37.82 -61.16 25.88
CA SER A 365 38.22 -61.93 24.70
C SER A 365 38.84 -61.02 23.65
N SER A 366 40.01 -61.44 23.21
CA SER A 366 40.88 -60.92 22.18
C SER A 366 40.31 -61.05 20.75
N PHE A 367 41.00 -60.40 19.81
CA PHE A 367 41.12 -60.65 18.37
C PHE A 367 40.55 -59.58 17.38
N LEU A 368 41.52 -58.91 16.74
CA LEU A 368 41.70 -58.64 15.29
C LEU A 368 41.05 -57.43 14.60
N LEU A 369 41.96 -56.62 14.03
CA LEU A 369 42.06 -56.17 12.63
C LEU A 369 40.85 -55.49 11.97
N THR A 370 41.02 -54.18 11.68
CA THR A 370 40.80 -53.40 10.42
C THR A 370 39.81 -53.89 9.33
N PRO A 371 39.26 -53.04 8.40
CA PRO A 371 39.54 -51.62 8.13
C PRO A 371 38.31 -50.72 7.78
N SER A 372 38.58 -49.41 7.71
CA SER A 372 38.13 -48.45 6.67
C SER A 372 36.71 -48.56 6.09
N ARG A 373 35.84 -47.62 6.46
CA ARG A 373 34.62 -47.29 5.70
C ARG A 373 34.61 -45.80 5.35
N LYS A 374 34.78 -45.55 4.05
CA LYS A 374 34.62 -44.28 3.34
C LYS A 374 33.35 -43.55 3.79
N ARG A 375 33.48 -42.27 4.19
CA ARG A 375 32.39 -41.30 4.11
C ARG A 375 32.53 -40.57 2.77
N PRO A 376 31.50 -40.57 1.89
CA PRO A 376 31.43 -39.63 0.80
C PRO A 376 31.14 -38.23 1.36
N ALA A 377 31.84 -37.25 0.82
CA ALA A 377 31.35 -35.89 0.75
C ALA A 377 30.04 -35.89 -0.03
N ASP A 378 29.06 -35.13 0.43
CA ASP A 378 28.13 -34.43 -0.45
C ASP A 378 27.59 -33.19 0.26
N GLU A 379 27.51 -32.14 -0.52
CA GLU A 379 27.28 -30.75 -0.19
C GLU A 379 25.89 -30.54 0.42
N GLU A 380 25.82 -29.84 1.55
CA GLU A 380 24.57 -29.22 2.03
C GLU A 380 24.22 -28.07 1.07
N VAL A 381 23.41 -28.39 0.06
CA VAL A 381 22.66 -27.39 -0.71
C VAL A 381 21.54 -26.87 0.19
N GLN A 382 21.66 -25.61 0.55
CA GLN A 382 20.69 -24.84 1.30
C GLN A 382 19.39 -24.73 0.50
N ASP A 383 18.35 -25.44 0.96
CA ASP A 383 16.98 -25.38 0.43
C ASP A 383 16.40 -23.97 0.59
N CYS A 384 16.48 -23.16 -0.48
CA CYS A 384 15.60 -22.02 -0.66
C CYS A 384 14.23 -22.53 -1.15
N PRO A 385 13.10 -22.01 -0.64
CA PRO A 385 11.78 -22.44 -1.07
C PRO A 385 11.56 -22.07 -2.55
N ASN A 386 11.59 -23.09 -3.38
CA ASN A 386 11.36 -23.01 -4.82
C ASN A 386 9.87 -22.74 -5.06
N TYR A 387 9.52 -21.50 -5.43
CA TYR A 387 8.18 -21.14 -5.88
C TYR A 387 7.91 -21.73 -7.28
N SER A 388 7.66 -23.04 -7.34
CA SER A 388 7.26 -23.72 -8.57
C SER A 388 5.76 -23.52 -8.82
N PHE A 389 5.42 -22.48 -9.58
CA PHE A 389 4.13 -22.43 -10.27
C PHE A 389 4.20 -23.32 -11.52
N ARG A 390 3.61 -24.51 -11.45
CA ARG A 390 3.37 -25.36 -12.63
C ARG A 390 1.93 -25.86 -12.64
N MET A 391 1.10 -25.23 -13.48
CA MET A 391 0.01 -25.84 -14.23
C MET A 391 -0.30 -24.92 -15.41
N GLU A 392 0.29 -25.22 -16.56
CA GLU A 392 -0.19 -24.71 -17.85
C GLU A 392 -1.53 -25.37 -18.17
N PRO A 393 -2.61 -24.62 -18.41
CA PRO A 393 -3.77 -25.19 -19.07
C PRO A 393 -3.44 -25.37 -20.56
N ARG A 394 -3.49 -26.62 -21.03
CA ARG A 394 -3.44 -26.95 -22.46
C ARG A 394 -4.59 -26.25 -23.16
N LEU A 395 -4.28 -25.26 -23.99
CA LEU A 395 -5.24 -24.66 -24.92
C LEU A 395 -5.56 -25.67 -26.02
N PRO A 396 -6.84 -25.90 -26.37
CA PRO A 396 -7.19 -26.63 -27.56
C PRO A 396 -6.83 -25.81 -28.80
N THR A 397 -5.95 -26.35 -29.62
CA THR A 397 -5.73 -25.91 -31.00
C THR A 397 -7.01 -26.12 -31.79
N HIS A 398 -7.71 -25.03 -32.12
CA HIS A 398 -8.80 -25.06 -33.08
C HIS A 398 -8.27 -24.57 -34.43
N ASP A 399 -8.31 -25.48 -35.40
CA ASP A 399 -7.92 -25.27 -36.79
C ASP A 399 -8.76 -24.18 -37.46
N SER A 400 -8.06 -23.38 -38.25
CA SER A 400 -8.56 -22.38 -39.18
C SER A 400 -9.25 -23.03 -40.38
N LYS A 401 -10.56 -22.80 -40.57
CA LYS A 401 -11.21 -22.77 -41.89
C LYS A 401 -12.40 -21.81 -41.89
N ASP A 402 -12.18 -20.71 -42.60
CA ASP A 402 -13.03 -20.10 -43.64
C ASP A 402 -13.29 -18.60 -43.51
N PRO A 403 -13.16 -17.85 -44.64
CA PRO A 403 -13.38 -16.43 -44.75
C PRO A 403 -14.85 -16.12 -45.13
N ASP A 404 -15.13 -14.83 -45.29
CA ASP A 404 -16.39 -14.22 -45.72
C ASP A 404 -17.44 -13.99 -44.63
N TYR A 405 -17.44 -12.76 -44.08
CA TYR A 405 -18.65 -11.94 -44.02
C TYR A 405 -18.26 -10.46 -43.88
N LEU A 406 -18.16 -9.79 -45.03
CA LEU A 406 -18.37 -8.35 -45.14
C LEU A 406 -19.89 -8.11 -45.12
N GLN A 407 -20.39 -7.29 -44.19
CA GLN A 407 -21.40 -6.28 -44.50
C GLN A 407 -21.75 -5.42 -43.28
N ASP A 408 -21.63 -4.11 -43.50
CA ASP A 408 -22.48 -3.02 -43.02
C ASP A 408 -23.01 -3.04 -41.58
N ARG A 409 -22.65 -1.99 -40.83
CA ARG A 409 -23.62 -1.15 -40.12
C ARG A 409 -23.01 0.17 -39.64
N SER A 410 -23.30 1.20 -40.43
CA SER A 410 -23.93 2.48 -40.07
C SER A 410 -23.56 3.15 -38.74
N ASP A 411 -22.93 4.32 -38.88
CA ASP A 411 -23.31 5.61 -38.31
C ASP A 411 -24.39 5.60 -37.23
N THR A 412 -24.00 6.04 -36.03
CA THR A 412 -24.89 6.78 -35.14
C THR A 412 -24.13 7.96 -34.57
N GLU A 413 -24.35 9.13 -35.19
CA GLU A 413 -24.16 10.43 -34.55
C GLU A 413 -24.97 10.42 -33.24
N ARG A 414 -24.31 10.77 -32.13
CA ARG A 414 -24.98 11.02 -30.86
C ARG A 414 -24.98 12.52 -30.61
N ASP A 415 -26.19 13.04 -30.76
CA ASP A 415 -26.65 14.37 -30.41
C ASP A 415 -26.31 14.73 -28.96
N ASP A 416 -25.66 15.89 -28.82
CA ASP A 416 -25.51 16.62 -27.58
C ASP A 416 -26.80 17.44 -27.37
N SER A 417 -27.57 17.12 -26.33
CA SER A 417 -28.63 18.01 -25.88
C SER A 417 -28.70 18.03 -24.36
N ASP A 418 -28.42 19.23 -23.84
CA ASP A 418 -28.53 19.69 -22.48
C ASP A 418 -29.91 19.43 -21.87
N GLU A 419 -29.94 18.96 -20.62
CA GLU A 419 -31.02 19.30 -19.69
C GLU A 419 -30.42 19.62 -18.32
N GLU A 420 -30.43 20.92 -18.02
CA GLU A 420 -30.34 21.47 -16.67
C GLU A 420 -31.56 21.00 -15.86
N ALA A 421 -31.33 20.51 -14.64
CA ALA A 421 -32.37 20.40 -13.64
C ALA A 421 -31.86 20.97 -12.32
N GLU A 422 -32.53 22.04 -11.91
CA GLU A 422 -32.39 22.80 -10.69
C GLU A 422 -32.83 22.01 -9.43
N ASP A 423 -32.57 22.63 -8.28
CA ASP A 423 -33.24 22.45 -6.99
C ASP A 423 -32.99 21.18 -6.16
N MET A 424 -32.12 21.34 -5.16
CA MET A 424 -32.10 20.52 -3.94
C MET A 424 -31.90 21.45 -2.72
N ASP A 425 -32.97 22.16 -2.38
CA ASP A 425 -33.19 22.72 -1.05
C ASP A 425 -33.89 21.68 -0.14
N ASP A 426 -33.61 21.82 1.16
CA ASP A 426 -34.38 21.29 2.31
C ASP A 426 -34.37 19.79 2.62
N LEU A 427 -33.41 19.37 3.45
CA LEU A 427 -33.66 18.39 4.52
C LEU A 427 -32.71 18.60 5.73
N PHE A 428 -33.09 19.47 6.65
CA PHE A 428 -32.68 19.40 8.07
C PHE A 428 -33.92 19.15 8.94
N PRO A 429 -33.97 18.10 9.75
CA PRO A 429 -34.99 17.96 10.77
C PRO A 429 -34.39 18.34 12.13
N ASP A 430 -34.62 19.57 12.59
CA ASP A 430 -34.43 19.91 13.99
C ASP A 430 -35.68 20.64 14.52
N GLY A 431 -36.55 19.83 15.14
CA GLY A 431 -37.60 20.32 16.00
C GLY A 431 -37.03 20.66 17.38
N VAL A 432 -36.89 21.95 17.68
CA VAL A 432 -36.74 22.44 19.05
C VAL A 432 -37.79 23.53 19.29
N GLN A 433 -38.77 23.19 20.11
CA GLN A 433 -39.82 24.09 20.57
C GLN A 433 -39.22 25.19 21.46
N LEU A 434 -39.23 26.44 21.00
CA LEU A 434 -38.98 27.60 21.84
C LEU A 434 -40.29 28.12 22.43
N ARG A 435 -40.45 27.89 23.73
CA ARG A 435 -41.46 28.50 24.58
C ARG A 435 -41.27 30.02 24.60
N LYS A 436 -42.36 30.74 24.28
CA LYS A 436 -42.54 32.17 24.56
C LYS A 436 -42.33 32.44 26.05
N ARG A 437 -41.44 33.38 26.39
CA ARG A 437 -41.45 34.06 27.69
C ARG A 437 -41.23 35.55 27.50
N ASN A 438 -42.13 36.29 28.11
CA ASN A 438 -42.29 37.74 28.09
C ASN A 438 -41.04 38.48 28.59
N GLU A 439 -40.77 39.63 27.96
CA GLU A 439 -39.96 40.71 28.56
C GLU A 439 -40.63 41.26 29.84
N PRO A 440 -39.87 41.99 30.67
CA PRO A 440 -39.90 43.44 30.47
C PRO A 440 -38.53 44.14 30.53
N ARG A 441 -38.48 45.19 29.72
CA ARG A 441 -37.56 46.35 29.70
C ARG A 441 -36.96 46.72 31.07
N SER A 442 -35.66 47.01 31.06
CA SER A 442 -35.07 48.01 31.94
C SER A 442 -33.98 48.79 31.19
N MET A 443 -34.20 50.09 31.05
CA MET A 443 -33.25 51.05 30.52
C MET A 443 -32.12 51.30 31.52
N ARG A 444 -30.89 51.48 31.04
CA ARG A 444 -29.98 52.57 31.47
C ARG A 444 -28.69 52.62 30.64
N ASN A 445 -28.52 53.81 30.05
CA ASN A 445 -27.31 54.64 29.93
C ASN A 445 -26.06 54.11 29.21
N ILE A 446 -25.94 54.56 27.96
CA ILE A 446 -24.90 55.47 27.45
C ILE A 446 -23.73 55.70 28.43
N ASP A 447 -22.52 55.28 28.02
CA ASP A 447 -21.35 56.13 28.19
C ASP A 447 -20.33 55.93 27.05
N THR A 448 -20.04 57.05 26.40
CA THR A 448 -19.06 57.26 25.34
C THR A 448 -17.72 57.68 25.94
N ARG A 449 -16.59 57.09 25.50
CA ARG A 449 -15.27 57.76 25.27
C ARG A 449 -14.25 56.71 24.81
N SER A 450 -13.63 56.91 23.64
CA SER A 450 -12.30 57.54 23.45
C SER A 450 -11.18 56.59 23.90
N THR A 451 -10.21 56.17 23.09
CA THR A 451 -9.20 57.04 22.43
C THR A 451 -8.45 56.29 21.34
N MET A 452 -8.07 57.05 20.30
CA MET A 452 -7.05 56.74 19.30
C MET A 452 -5.70 56.31 19.89
N GLY A 453 -4.97 55.47 19.14
CA GLY A 453 -3.56 55.17 19.41
C GLY A 453 -2.83 54.63 18.18
N ARG A 454 -2.54 55.51 17.20
CA ARG A 454 -1.51 55.28 16.16
C ARG A 454 -0.13 55.17 16.84
N LYS A 455 0.63 54.11 16.55
CA LYS A 455 2.10 54.18 16.60
C LYS A 455 2.73 53.51 15.39
N ARG A 456 3.74 54.22 14.90
CA ARG A 456 4.49 54.13 13.65
C ARG A 456 5.93 53.81 14.07
N THR A 457 6.53 52.74 13.55
CA THR A 457 7.97 52.45 13.70
C THR A 457 8.47 51.91 12.37
N LYS A 458 9.04 52.78 11.52
CA LYS A 458 10.47 53.10 11.35
C LYS A 458 11.29 51.94 10.77
N ARG A 459 11.50 52.02 9.45
CA ARG A 459 12.59 51.36 8.70
C ARG A 459 13.93 51.83 9.25
N VAL A 460 14.87 50.91 9.40
CA VAL A 460 16.31 51.19 9.41
C VAL A 460 16.91 50.42 8.25
N ALA A 461 17.51 51.17 7.34
CA ALA A 461 18.48 50.67 6.37
C ALA A 461 19.86 50.74 7.04
N ALA A 462 20.71 49.75 6.82
CA ALA A 462 22.15 49.87 7.00
C ALA A 462 22.83 49.16 5.83
N THR A 463 23.75 49.91 5.26
CA THR A 463 24.62 49.69 4.11
C THR A 463 25.79 48.76 4.41
N SER A 464 26.37 48.26 3.32
CA SER A 464 27.71 47.73 3.11
C SER A 464 28.83 48.24 4.04
N GLU A 465 29.70 47.32 4.46
CA GLU A 465 31.08 47.15 3.96
C GLU A 465 31.47 45.67 4.06
#